data_AF-A0A8J4EBR8-F1
#
_entry.id   AF-A0A8J4EBR8-F1
#
_cell.length_a   1.000
_cell.length_b   1.000
_cell.length_c   1.000
_cell.angle_alpha   90.00
_cell.angle_beta   90.00
_cell.angle_gamma   90.00
#
_symmetry.space_group_name_H-M   'P 1'
#
loop_
_entity.id
_entity.type
_entity.pdbx_description
1 polymer ?
#
loop_
_entity_poly.entity_id
_entity_poly.type
_entity_poly.pdbx_seq_one_letter_code
_entity_poly.pdbx_strand_id
1 'polypeptide(L)'
;MPKSWRAGCPVGPDRLAVLRLSYWDFDGRPRVGTLIAHRDVAAGLVTVFETLYRERFPIRRLDPVDAFDGSDDASMAADNTSAFNCRRAVAAGAPTWSEHAYGRAIDVNPVENPYLFDRRVLPPAGSDYVDRANRRPGMAVPGGILVTAFAKAGWSWGGEGRSHPDYQHFSTSGK
;
A
#
# COMPACT_ATOMS: atom_id res chain seq x y z
N MET A 1 -2.75 14.13 11.52
CA MET A 1 -3.61 12.93 11.56
C MET A 1 -4.92 13.12 12.34
N PRO A 2 -5.70 14.21 12.19
CA PRO A 2 -7.04 14.25 12.77
C PRO A 2 -8.07 13.44 11.96
N LYS A 3 -7.76 13.02 10.72
CA LYS A 3 -8.72 12.37 9.82
C LYS A 3 -8.46 10.88 9.65
N SER A 4 -7.21 10.48 9.46
CA SER A 4 -6.84 9.04 9.32
C SER A 4 -6.73 8.29 10.66
N TRP A 5 -6.81 8.99 11.80
CA TRP A 5 -6.83 8.43 13.16
C TRP A 5 -7.95 9.07 14.00
N ARG A 6 -8.57 8.29 14.91
CA ARG A 6 -9.56 8.76 15.89
C ARG A 6 -9.57 7.88 17.14
N ALA A 7 -10.21 8.35 18.21
CA ALA A 7 -10.47 7.51 19.38
C ALA A 7 -11.23 6.23 18.99
N GLY A 8 -10.80 5.08 19.52
CA GLY A 8 -11.31 3.76 19.15
C GLY A 8 -10.53 3.03 18.06
N CYS A 9 -9.51 3.67 17.45
CA CYS A 9 -8.54 2.96 16.62
C CYS A 9 -7.76 1.92 17.43
N PRO A 10 -7.40 0.78 16.84
CA PRO A 10 -6.75 -0.31 17.57
C PRO A 10 -5.29 0.00 17.95
N VAL A 11 -4.71 1.05 17.37
CA VAL A 11 -3.34 1.50 17.62
C VAL A 11 -3.34 2.99 17.94
N GLY A 12 -2.68 3.35 19.05
CA GLY A 12 -2.48 4.73 19.47
C GLY A 12 -1.37 5.42 18.67
N PRO A 13 -1.38 6.76 18.55
CA PRO A 13 -0.37 7.50 17.80
C PRO A 13 1.06 7.28 18.31
N ASP A 14 1.25 6.97 19.59
CA ASP A 14 2.52 6.65 20.25
C ASP A 14 3.18 5.35 19.73
N ARG A 15 2.41 4.49 19.06
CA ARG A 15 2.89 3.27 18.40
C ARG A 15 3.10 3.43 16.89
N LEU A 16 2.76 4.59 16.33
CA LEU A 16 2.99 4.91 14.93
C LEU A 16 4.29 5.69 14.76
N ALA A 17 4.95 5.51 13.62
CA ALA A 17 6.14 6.23 13.22
C ALA A 17 5.89 6.94 11.88
N VAL A 18 6.44 8.14 11.73
CA VAL A 18 6.46 8.89 10.48
C VAL A 18 7.78 8.60 9.76
N LEU A 19 7.69 8.05 8.55
CA LEU A 19 8.83 7.70 7.71
C LEU A 19 8.92 8.70 6.56
N ARG A 20 10.08 9.33 6.39
CA ARG A 20 10.39 10.13 5.20
C ARG A 20 11.24 9.29 4.26
N LEU A 21 10.70 8.94 3.09
CA LEU A 21 11.28 7.94 2.21
C LEU A 21 11.52 8.52 0.82
N SER A 22 12.68 8.22 0.25
CA SER A 22 13.00 8.55 -1.14
C SER A 22 12.37 7.53 -2.09
N TYR A 23 11.85 8.00 -3.22
CA TYR A 23 11.30 7.15 -4.28
C TYR A 23 11.56 7.79 -5.66
N TRP A 24 11.42 7.01 -6.73
CA TRP A 24 11.40 7.54 -8.09
C TRP A 24 9.96 7.66 -8.56
N ASP A 25 9.57 8.83 -9.10
CA ASP A 25 8.28 8.93 -9.77
C ASP A 25 8.29 8.28 -11.16
N PHE A 26 7.12 8.20 -11.80
CA PHE A 26 6.98 7.58 -13.12
C PHE A 26 7.71 8.33 -14.24
N ASP A 27 8.09 9.58 -14.01
CA ASP A 27 8.93 10.35 -14.94
C ASP A 27 10.43 10.16 -14.67
N GLY A 28 10.79 9.27 -13.74
CA GLY A 28 12.16 8.98 -13.36
C GLY A 28 12.82 10.12 -12.59
N ARG A 29 12.05 10.93 -11.84
CA ARG A 29 12.60 11.98 -10.97
C ARG A 29 12.65 11.50 -9.52
N PRO A 30 13.73 11.84 -8.77
CA PRO A 30 13.81 11.49 -7.37
C PRO A 30 12.87 12.37 -6.56
N ARG A 31 12.11 11.75 -5.67
CA ARG A 31 11.12 12.40 -4.80
C ARG A 31 11.33 11.94 -3.37
N VAL A 32 10.77 12.68 -2.43
CA VAL A 32 10.66 12.29 -1.02
C VAL A 32 9.19 12.38 -0.64
N GLY A 33 8.68 11.32 -0.05
CA GLY A 33 7.31 11.25 0.47
C GLY A 33 7.27 10.91 1.95
N THR A 34 6.06 10.86 2.49
CA THR A 34 5.81 10.46 3.88
C THR A 34 4.92 9.23 3.98
N LEU A 35 5.36 8.21 4.70
CA LEU A 35 4.53 7.10 5.17
C LEU A 35 4.31 7.20 6.67
N ILE A 36 3.18 6.66 7.13
CA ILE A 36 2.91 6.45 8.55
C ILE A 36 2.62 4.97 8.72
N ALA A 37 3.36 4.31 9.61
CA ALA A 37 3.26 2.87 9.84
C ALA A 37 3.49 2.56 11.32
N HIS A 38 3.24 1.33 11.74
CA HIS A 38 3.55 0.90 13.10
C HIS A 38 5.08 0.90 13.30
N ARG A 39 5.52 1.32 14.49
CA ARG A 39 6.95 1.51 14.80
C ARG A 39 7.80 0.23 14.69
N ASP A 40 7.18 -0.94 14.84
CA ASP A 40 7.87 -2.24 14.77
C ASP A 40 8.21 -2.66 13.34
N VAL A 41 7.44 -2.22 12.34
CA VAL A 41 7.71 -2.50 10.93
C VAL A 41 8.45 -1.38 10.21
N ALA A 42 8.66 -0.24 10.88
CA ALA A 42 9.31 0.95 10.34
C ALA A 42 10.67 0.67 9.68
N ALA A 43 11.55 -0.05 10.38
CA ALA A 43 12.87 -0.38 9.85
C ALA A 43 12.80 -1.30 8.61
N GLY A 44 11.87 -2.27 8.62
CA GLY A 44 11.65 -3.14 7.47
C GLY A 44 11.17 -2.37 6.24
N LEU A 45 10.25 -1.41 6.43
CA LEU A 45 9.79 -0.52 5.35
C LEU A 45 10.92 0.35 4.81
N VAL A 46 11.81 0.88 5.66
CA VAL A 46 13.00 1.62 5.17
C VAL A 46 13.83 0.73 4.24
N THR A 47 14.16 -0.50 4.65
CA THR A 47 14.91 -1.45 3.81
C THR A 47 14.22 -1.77 2.48
N VAL A 48 12.89 -1.93 2.49
CA VAL A 48 12.09 -2.13 1.28
C VAL A 48 12.28 -0.94 0.35
N PHE A 49 12.04 0.29 0.85
CA PHE A 49 12.10 1.49 0.03
C PHE A 49 13.51 1.82 -0.47
N GLU A 50 14.56 1.54 0.32
CA GLU A 50 15.95 1.62 -0.16
C GLU A 50 16.21 0.69 -1.34
N THR A 51 15.69 -0.54 -1.28
CA THR A 51 15.78 -1.51 -2.38
C THR A 51 15.02 -1.00 -3.60
N LEU A 52 13.76 -0.55 -3.44
CA LEU A 52 12.96 -0.02 -4.54
C LEU A 52 13.61 1.22 -5.18
N TYR A 53 14.20 2.10 -4.37
CA TYR A 53 14.90 3.29 -4.85
C TYR A 53 16.15 2.94 -5.66
N ARG A 54 16.97 1.99 -5.18
CA ARG A 54 18.16 1.52 -5.89
C ARG A 54 17.80 0.90 -7.24
N GLU A 55 16.75 0.08 -7.27
CA GLU A 55 16.29 -0.60 -8.48
C GLU A 55 15.40 0.29 -9.37
N ARG A 56 15.22 1.57 -9.01
CA ARG A 56 14.39 2.56 -9.73
C ARG A 56 12.96 2.08 -9.99
N PHE A 57 12.37 1.34 -9.05
CA PHE A 57 10.96 0.99 -9.13
C PHE A 57 10.11 2.27 -9.00
N PRO A 58 9.22 2.57 -9.97
CA PRO A 58 8.46 3.81 -9.94
C PRO A 58 7.29 3.72 -8.96
N ILE A 59 7.13 4.77 -8.17
CA ILE A 59 6.01 4.98 -7.26
C ILE A 59 5.35 6.30 -7.63
N ARG A 60 4.02 6.32 -7.78
CA ARG A 60 3.34 7.54 -8.24
C ARG A 60 3.49 8.67 -7.24
N ARG A 61 3.16 8.37 -5.98
CA ARG A 61 3.21 9.29 -4.87
C ARG A 61 3.13 8.52 -3.55
N LEU A 62 3.50 9.22 -2.48
CA LEU A 62 3.65 8.63 -1.15
C LEU A 62 3.29 9.68 -0.09
N ASP A 63 2.00 9.81 0.14
CA ASP A 63 1.41 10.76 1.07
C ASP A 63 0.58 10.04 2.15
N PRO A 64 0.54 10.52 3.40
CA PRO A 64 -0.36 9.98 4.41
C PRO A 64 -1.81 10.13 3.97
N VAL A 65 -2.67 9.14 4.26
CA VAL A 65 -4.11 9.19 3.90
C VAL A 65 -4.84 10.39 4.53
N ASP A 66 -4.26 10.97 5.59
CA ASP A 66 -4.73 12.23 6.18
C ASP A 66 -4.78 13.41 5.19
N ALA A 67 -3.93 13.40 4.14
CA ALA A 67 -3.95 14.38 3.05
C ALA A 67 -5.17 14.25 2.13
N PHE A 68 -5.95 13.17 2.27
CA PHE A 68 -7.17 12.87 1.52
C PHE A 68 -8.39 12.82 2.45
N ASP A 69 -8.36 13.61 3.54
CA ASP A 69 -9.41 13.63 4.56
C ASP A 69 -9.70 12.25 5.20
N GLY A 70 -8.72 11.34 5.20
CA GLY A 70 -8.89 9.98 5.70
C GLY A 70 -9.62 9.03 4.74
N SER A 71 -9.97 9.49 3.53
CA SER A 71 -10.68 8.71 2.53
C SER A 71 -9.74 7.77 1.78
N ASP A 72 -9.99 6.46 1.94
CA ASP A 72 -9.27 5.40 1.24
C ASP A 72 -9.52 5.47 -0.28
N ASP A 73 -10.78 5.65 -0.68
CA ASP A 73 -11.18 5.74 -2.08
C ASP A 73 -10.51 6.94 -2.78
N ALA A 74 -10.43 8.09 -2.12
CA ALA A 74 -9.77 9.27 -2.69
C ALA A 74 -8.25 9.09 -2.79
N SER A 75 -7.64 8.44 -1.80
CA SER A 75 -6.21 8.07 -1.81
C SER A 75 -5.91 7.09 -2.96
N MET A 76 -6.72 6.03 -3.11
CA MET A 76 -6.57 5.05 -4.20
C MET A 76 -6.81 5.69 -5.57
N ALA A 77 -7.85 6.51 -5.73
CA ALA A 77 -8.13 7.20 -6.99
C ALA A 77 -7.01 8.17 -7.40
N ALA A 78 -6.27 8.71 -6.44
CA ALA A 78 -5.08 9.52 -6.66
C ALA A 78 -3.79 8.71 -6.85
N ASP A 79 -3.91 7.37 -6.91
CA ASP A 79 -2.82 6.41 -7.07
C ASP A 79 -1.75 6.54 -5.96
N ASN A 80 -2.21 6.79 -4.73
CA ASN A 80 -1.34 7.04 -3.60
C ASN A 80 -0.86 5.76 -2.92
N THR A 81 0.46 5.62 -2.77
CA THR A 81 1.05 4.58 -1.95
C THR A 81 0.96 4.96 -0.48
N SER A 82 0.27 4.15 0.34
CA SER A 82 -0.03 4.52 1.72
C SER A 82 -0.11 3.32 2.66
N ALA A 83 0.19 3.53 3.95
CA ALA A 83 0.25 2.47 4.97
C ALA A 83 -0.82 2.62 6.06
N PHE A 84 -0.71 3.59 6.95
CA PHE A 84 -1.69 3.73 8.03
C PHE A 84 -2.99 4.43 7.58
N ASN A 85 -4.12 3.76 7.80
CA ASN A 85 -5.46 4.33 7.72
C ASN A 85 -6.39 3.58 8.70
N CYS A 86 -6.91 4.27 9.72
CA CYS A 86 -7.80 3.65 10.69
C CYS A 86 -9.23 3.44 10.15
N ARG A 87 -9.39 2.36 9.38
CA ARG A 87 -10.65 1.98 8.75
C ARG A 87 -10.98 0.49 8.93
N ARG A 88 -12.24 0.16 8.66
CA ARG A 88 -12.67 -1.24 8.53
C ARG A 88 -12.17 -1.81 7.19
N ALA A 89 -11.98 -3.12 7.16
CA ALA A 89 -11.64 -3.82 5.93
C ALA A 89 -12.81 -3.75 4.93
N VAL A 90 -12.49 -3.62 3.64
CA VAL A 90 -13.47 -3.76 2.56
C VAL A 90 -13.51 -5.25 2.18
N ALA A 91 -14.36 -6.01 2.87
CA ALA A 91 -14.46 -7.45 2.69
C ALA A 91 -15.89 -7.93 2.98
N ALA A 92 -16.24 -9.12 2.49
CA ALA A 92 -17.50 -9.76 2.84
C ALA A 92 -17.49 -10.25 4.31
N GLY A 93 -18.64 -10.14 4.98
CA GLY A 93 -18.83 -10.66 6.34
C GLY A 93 -18.86 -9.59 7.43
N ALA A 94 -18.57 -10.00 8.67
CA ALA A 94 -18.63 -9.12 9.83
C ALA A 94 -17.54 -8.03 9.79
N PRO A 95 -17.82 -6.79 10.19
CA PRO A 95 -16.83 -5.71 10.15
C PRO A 95 -15.60 -6.00 11.03
N THR A 96 -14.45 -6.19 10.38
CA THR A 96 -13.14 -6.31 11.04
C THR A 96 -12.29 -5.07 10.76
N TRP A 97 -11.27 -4.86 11.58
CA TRP A 97 -10.27 -3.82 11.31
C TRP A 97 -9.41 -4.24 10.11
N SER A 98 -9.10 -3.28 9.24
CA SER A 98 -8.09 -3.47 8.20
C SER A 98 -6.70 -3.56 8.82
N GLU A 99 -5.77 -4.29 8.20
CA GLU A 99 -4.35 -4.27 8.59
C GLU A 99 -3.73 -2.86 8.50
N HIS A 100 -4.28 -1.99 7.66
CA HIS A 100 -3.94 -0.55 7.61
C HIS A 100 -4.26 0.16 8.94
N ALA A 101 -5.30 -0.27 9.66
CA ALA A 101 -5.66 0.31 10.96
C ALA A 101 -4.65 -0.05 12.06
N TYR A 102 -3.85 -1.10 11.84
CA TYR A 102 -2.75 -1.47 12.72
C TYR A 102 -1.42 -0.86 12.30
N GLY A 103 -1.35 -0.19 11.13
CA GLY A 103 -0.12 0.33 10.55
C GLY A 103 0.85 -0.75 10.07
N ARG A 104 0.33 -1.95 9.75
CA ARG A 104 1.11 -3.14 9.34
C ARG A 104 0.78 -3.62 7.93
N ALA A 105 0.15 -2.74 7.16
CA ALA A 105 -0.12 -2.92 5.75
C ALA A 105 0.36 -1.70 4.95
N ILE A 106 0.57 -1.90 3.66
CA ILE A 106 0.83 -0.86 2.67
C ILE A 106 0.19 -1.24 1.35
N ASP A 107 -0.48 -0.27 0.73
CA ASP A 107 -1.01 -0.36 -0.62
C ASP A 107 -0.07 0.43 -1.54
N VAL A 108 0.40 -0.16 -2.64
CA VAL A 108 1.40 0.43 -3.54
C VAL A 108 0.85 0.61 -4.95
N ASN A 109 0.92 1.85 -5.46
CA ASN A 109 0.39 2.26 -6.78
C ASN A 109 -0.98 1.61 -7.11
N PRO A 110 -2.06 1.97 -6.38
CA PRO A 110 -3.38 1.38 -6.55
C PRO A 110 -3.88 1.28 -8.01
N VAL A 111 -3.53 2.22 -8.90
CA VAL A 111 -3.93 2.15 -10.32
C VAL A 111 -3.17 1.04 -11.04
N GLU A 112 -1.85 0.92 -10.88
CA GLU A 112 -1.07 -0.19 -11.44
C GLU A 112 -1.39 -1.53 -10.78
N ASN A 113 -1.88 -1.50 -9.53
CA ASN A 113 -2.08 -2.66 -8.67
C ASN A 113 -3.48 -2.66 -8.07
N PRO A 114 -4.54 -2.74 -8.88
CA PRO A 114 -5.90 -2.63 -8.37
C PRO A 114 -6.28 -3.80 -7.47
N TYR A 115 -7.20 -3.54 -6.55
CA TYR A 115 -7.95 -4.57 -5.84
C TYR A 115 -9.11 -5.07 -6.69
N LEU A 116 -9.18 -6.39 -6.90
CA LEU A 116 -10.28 -7.06 -7.58
C LEU A 116 -11.25 -7.63 -6.55
N PHE A 117 -12.37 -6.95 -6.35
CA PHE A 117 -13.37 -7.33 -5.34
C PHE A 117 -14.78 -7.20 -5.90
N ASP A 118 -15.61 -8.22 -5.67
CA ASP A 118 -17.03 -8.24 -6.05
C ASP A 118 -17.28 -7.80 -7.52
N ARG A 119 -16.51 -8.38 -8.45
CA ARG A 119 -16.52 -8.06 -9.90
C ARG A 119 -16.16 -6.61 -10.24
N ARG A 120 -15.59 -5.86 -9.31
CA ARG A 120 -15.12 -4.49 -9.51
C ARG A 120 -13.59 -4.44 -9.50
N VAL A 121 -13.06 -3.43 -10.19
CA VAL A 121 -11.66 -3.03 -10.15
C VAL A 121 -11.58 -1.74 -9.34
N LEU A 122 -10.78 -1.73 -8.28
CA LEU A 122 -10.64 -0.60 -7.37
C LEU A 122 -9.17 -0.15 -7.33
N PRO A 123 -8.85 1.11 -7.70
CA PRO A 123 -9.72 2.09 -8.32
C PRO A 123 -10.12 1.69 -9.76
N PRO A 124 -11.23 2.24 -10.33
CA PRO A 124 -11.67 1.90 -11.69
C PRO A 124 -10.62 2.14 -12.77
N ALA A 125 -9.75 3.15 -12.59
CA ALA A 125 -8.65 3.46 -13.51
C ALA A 125 -7.61 2.32 -13.62
N GLY A 126 -7.60 1.37 -12.69
CA GLY A 126 -6.71 0.21 -12.74
C GLY A 126 -7.16 -0.91 -13.68
N SER A 127 -8.30 -0.77 -14.39
CA SER A 127 -8.83 -1.80 -15.31
C SER A 127 -7.79 -2.30 -16.30
N ASP A 128 -6.94 -1.38 -16.80
CA ASP A 128 -5.96 -1.65 -17.85
C ASP A 128 -4.76 -2.44 -17.35
N TYR A 129 -4.65 -2.62 -16.03
CA TYR A 129 -3.54 -3.30 -15.38
C TYR A 129 -3.92 -4.72 -14.91
N VAL A 130 -5.19 -5.11 -14.93
CA VAL A 130 -5.66 -6.40 -14.36
C VAL A 130 -4.84 -7.60 -14.86
N ASP A 131 -4.49 -7.62 -16.14
CA ASP A 131 -3.65 -8.67 -16.71
C ASP A 131 -2.19 -8.56 -16.26
N ARG A 132 -1.80 -9.42 -15.31
CA ARG A 132 -0.42 -9.51 -14.78
C ARG A 132 0.59 -10.11 -15.78
N ALA A 133 0.14 -10.66 -16.92
CA ALA A 133 1.04 -11.07 -18.01
C ALA A 133 1.55 -9.86 -18.80
N ASN A 134 0.74 -8.80 -18.91
CA ASN A 134 1.14 -7.53 -19.51
C ASN A 134 1.90 -6.66 -18.50
N ARG A 135 3.17 -7.01 -18.26
CA ARG A 135 4.02 -6.34 -17.27
C ARG A 135 4.34 -4.91 -17.71
N ARG A 136 3.98 -3.94 -16.86
CA ARG A 136 4.27 -2.50 -17.01
C ARG A 136 5.00 -1.97 -15.77
N PRO A 137 5.69 -0.82 -15.87
CA PRO A 137 6.32 -0.20 -14.70
C PRO A 137 5.33 0.05 -13.56
N GLY A 138 5.78 -0.10 -12.31
CA GLY A 138 4.96 0.16 -11.12
C GLY A 138 4.04 -1.00 -10.70
N MET A 139 4.00 -2.10 -11.47
CA MET A 139 3.19 -3.27 -11.14
C MET A 139 3.87 -4.21 -10.14
N ALA A 140 3.09 -4.71 -9.18
CA ALA A 140 3.34 -5.92 -8.43
C ALA A 140 3.06 -7.14 -9.31
N VAL A 141 4.07 -7.99 -9.49
CA VAL A 141 4.01 -9.23 -10.27
C VAL A 141 4.82 -10.33 -9.57
N PRO A 142 4.47 -11.61 -9.74
CA PRO A 142 5.25 -12.72 -9.19
C PRO A 142 6.72 -12.64 -9.63
N GLY A 143 7.63 -12.74 -8.65
CA GLY A 143 9.08 -12.61 -8.85
C GLY A 143 9.57 -11.20 -9.20
N GLY A 144 8.68 -10.20 -9.26
CA GLY A 144 9.05 -8.80 -9.48
C GLY A 144 9.76 -8.19 -8.28
N ILE A 145 10.47 -7.08 -8.50
CA ILE A 145 11.26 -6.43 -7.44
C ILE A 145 10.40 -5.95 -6.27
N LEU A 146 9.19 -5.44 -6.55
CA LEU A 146 8.26 -4.99 -5.52
C LEU A 146 7.90 -6.12 -4.56
N VAL A 147 7.38 -7.22 -5.11
CA VAL A 147 6.98 -8.41 -4.34
C VAL A 147 8.18 -9.03 -3.61
N THR A 148 9.33 -9.11 -4.28
CA THR A 148 10.55 -9.69 -3.69
C THR A 148 11.09 -8.84 -2.53
N ALA A 149 11.06 -7.52 -2.63
CA ALA A 149 11.53 -6.63 -1.58
C ALA A 149 10.66 -6.77 -0.32
N PHE A 150 9.34 -6.78 -0.47
CA PHE A 150 8.41 -7.02 0.63
C PHE A 150 8.56 -8.41 1.25
N ALA A 151 8.66 -9.47 0.43
CA ALA A 151 8.85 -10.83 0.90
C ALA A 151 10.14 -10.98 1.73
N LYS A 152 11.24 -10.36 1.30
CA LYS A 152 12.51 -10.33 2.07
C LYS A 152 12.40 -9.61 3.41
N ALA A 153 11.47 -8.66 3.53
CA ALA A 153 11.16 -7.99 4.79
C ALA A 153 10.12 -8.76 5.64
N GLY A 154 9.69 -9.95 5.22
CA GLY A 154 8.70 -10.77 5.93
C GLY A 154 7.25 -10.38 5.69
N TRP A 155 6.95 -9.67 4.60
CA TRP A 155 5.59 -9.26 4.22
C TRP A 155 5.03 -10.21 3.17
N SER A 156 3.72 -10.44 3.24
CA SER A 156 2.96 -11.21 2.27
C SER A 156 2.27 -10.29 1.27
N TRP A 157 2.14 -10.73 0.02
CA TRP A 157 1.45 -10.00 -1.04
C TRP A 157 0.01 -10.49 -1.23
N GLY A 158 -0.94 -9.56 -1.38
CA GLY A 158 -2.36 -9.85 -1.58
C GLY A 158 -2.72 -10.40 -2.96
N GLY A 159 -1.78 -10.39 -3.92
CA GLY A 159 -2.03 -10.80 -5.31
C GLY A 159 -1.86 -12.30 -5.60
N GLU A 160 -1.13 -13.06 -4.77
CA GLU A 160 -0.72 -14.42 -5.11
C GLU A 160 -1.80 -15.47 -4.82
N GLY A 161 -2.19 -16.26 -5.84
CA GLY A 161 -3.01 -17.46 -5.67
C GLY A 161 -4.46 -17.23 -5.22
N ARG A 162 -4.99 -16.00 -5.30
CA ARG A 162 -6.33 -15.63 -4.82
C ARG A 162 -7.36 -15.55 -5.93
N SER A 163 -8.61 -15.90 -5.62
CA SER A 163 -9.77 -15.70 -6.50
C SER A 163 -10.16 -14.24 -6.67
N HIS A 164 -9.85 -13.41 -5.67
CA HIS A 164 -10.10 -11.97 -5.62
C HIS A 164 -8.82 -11.29 -5.16
N PRO A 165 -7.82 -11.16 -6.06
CA PRO A 165 -6.50 -10.66 -5.68
C PRO A 165 -6.56 -9.17 -5.33
N ASP A 166 -5.83 -8.82 -4.29
CA ASP A 166 -5.55 -7.43 -3.92
C ASP A 166 -4.11 -7.11 -4.29
N TYR A 167 -3.90 -6.59 -5.52
CA TYR A 167 -2.54 -6.43 -6.05
C TYR A 167 -1.76 -5.32 -5.36
N GLN A 168 -2.42 -4.29 -4.85
CA GLN A 168 -1.77 -3.17 -4.16
C GLN A 168 -1.27 -3.61 -2.78
N HIS A 169 -1.91 -4.59 -2.17
CA HIS A 169 -1.80 -4.85 -0.76
C HIS A 169 -0.61 -5.72 -0.37
N PHE A 170 0.14 -5.23 0.62
CA PHE A 170 1.17 -5.99 1.33
C PHE A 170 0.93 -5.86 2.82
N SER A 171 0.98 -6.97 3.56
CA SER A 171 0.82 -6.96 5.03
C SER A 171 1.72 -7.97 5.72
N THR A 172 2.06 -7.71 6.98
CA THR A 172 2.86 -8.66 7.79
C THR A 172 2.05 -9.89 8.24
N SER A 173 0.72 -9.82 8.19
CA SER A 173 -0.16 -10.94 8.57
C SER A 173 -0.63 -11.77 7.37
N GLY A 174 -0.45 -11.26 6.14
CA GLY A 174 -1.00 -11.87 4.91
C GLY A 174 -2.52 -11.84 4.80
N LYS A 175 -3.16 -11.04 5.65
CA LYS A 175 -4.59 -10.72 5.58
C LYS A 175 -4.82 -9.45 4.82
#